data_AF-A0A9E6CVS5-F1
#
_entry.id   AF-A0A9E6CVS5-F1
#
_cell.length_a   1.000
_cell.length_b   1.000
_cell.length_c   1.000
_cell.angle_alpha   90.00
_cell.angle_beta   90.00
_cell.angle_gamma   90.00
#
_symmetry.space_group_name_H-M   'P 1'
#
loop_
_entity.id
_entity.type
_entity.pdbx_description
1 polymer ?
#
loop_
_entity_poly.entity_id
_entity_poly.type
_entity_poly.pdbx_seq_one_letter_code
_entity_poly.pdbx_strand_id
1 'polypeptide(L)'
;MDSAVTMIADQARERILWPGWSALQSGTERYRVTGGGALTVAVEAGDRLSLIDVEGGQGCELVAFGRDWSPNPEILGATVSGTSGNGDSIRNWLSRTPDNRSLAARLTGLGAALDKLRSATFFGPDSEAGENVTLDAHEDGVIVIVAPGAPMRVDEQNPPTEIEVRITRAKPMEERDPVLPDPLADPRLDFQVDRSTAMSYEVKAGEFIQIIDIQGQQCSDLQAFSVAGLDKGIERCLDITTTRSLMGMGYPGPGLTAKYYDQDMQPLIETIQDNCMRHDAFGLACAAKYYEELGYPGHLNCSDNFNFALKDYPIEPRRGWMAMNFFYNTGIDDANQFYLDEPWSRPGDYVLLRALTDLVCVTSSCCCDIDAANAWNPTDIQVRTYSPQESFRTSIGYRKRPDADAAMTTETGFHSRTSALT
;
A
#
# COMPACT_ATOMS: atom_id res chain seq x y z
N MET A 1 -27.72 29.64 -27.39
CA MET A 1 -26.24 29.66 -27.48
C MET A 1 -25.67 28.95 -26.25
N ASP A 2 -26.11 27.72 -25.96
CA ASP A 2 -25.76 27.01 -24.71
C ASP A 2 -25.59 25.49 -24.88
N SER A 3 -25.44 24.99 -26.11
CA SER A 3 -25.29 23.55 -26.36
C SER A 3 -23.96 23.16 -27.01
N ALA A 4 -23.03 24.11 -27.16
CA ALA A 4 -21.76 23.90 -27.85
C ALA A 4 -20.53 24.03 -26.95
N VAL A 5 -20.68 24.49 -25.69
CA VAL A 5 -19.55 24.71 -24.77
C VAL A 5 -19.22 23.44 -23.95
N THR A 6 -20.17 22.52 -23.79
CA THR A 6 -19.96 21.29 -22.99
C THR A 6 -19.36 20.12 -23.78
N MET A 7 -19.21 20.25 -25.11
CA MET A 7 -18.70 19.17 -26.00
C MET A 7 -17.19 19.23 -26.26
N ILE A 8 -16.45 20.11 -25.59
CA ILE A 8 -14.99 20.29 -25.79
C ILE A 8 -14.17 19.67 -24.64
N ALA A 9 -14.79 19.19 -23.56
CA ALA A 9 -14.05 18.76 -22.36
C ALA A 9 -13.44 17.35 -22.44
N ASP A 10 -13.87 16.48 -23.38
CA ASP A 10 -13.63 15.03 -23.25
C ASP A 10 -12.96 14.35 -24.45
N GLN A 11 -12.61 15.10 -25.49
CA GLN A 11 -11.85 14.56 -26.62
C GLN A 11 -10.40 15.05 -26.59
N ALA A 12 -9.53 14.15 -26.16
CA ALA A 12 -8.09 14.18 -26.36
C ALA A 12 -7.39 15.46 -25.86
N ARG A 13 -7.09 15.51 -24.55
CA ARG A 13 -5.81 16.12 -24.16
C ARG A 13 -4.72 15.27 -24.78
N GLU A 14 -4.12 15.74 -25.88
CA GLU A 14 -2.84 15.25 -26.38
C GLU A 14 -1.84 15.34 -25.22
N ARG A 15 -1.69 14.25 -24.45
CA ARG A 15 -0.72 14.19 -23.37
C ARG A 15 0.61 13.86 -24.01
N ILE A 16 1.58 14.75 -23.84
CA ILE A 16 2.99 14.39 -23.96
C ILE A 16 3.22 13.32 -22.90
N LEU A 17 3.43 12.09 -23.33
CA LEU A 17 3.76 10.98 -22.44
C LEU A 17 5.23 11.13 -22.04
N TRP A 18 5.45 11.53 -20.79
CA TRP A 18 6.78 11.52 -20.18
C TRP A 18 7.02 10.16 -19.54
N PRO A 19 8.19 9.51 -19.77
CA PRO A 19 8.52 8.26 -19.09
C PRO A 19 8.37 8.40 -17.57
N GLY A 20 7.65 7.47 -16.94
CA GLY A 20 7.42 7.45 -15.49
C GLY A 20 6.11 8.09 -15.02
N TRP A 21 5.42 8.86 -15.86
CA TRP A 21 4.11 9.42 -15.50
C TRP A 21 2.96 8.45 -15.82
N SER A 22 1.93 8.43 -14.97
CA SER A 22 0.74 7.60 -15.21
C SER A 22 0.05 8.02 -16.50
N ALA A 23 -0.04 7.06 -17.44
CA ALA A 23 -0.77 7.22 -18.70
C ALA A 23 -2.29 7.16 -18.51
N LEU A 24 -2.78 6.82 -17.32
CA LEU A 24 -4.21 6.72 -17.01
C LEU A 24 -4.86 8.10 -17.08
N GLN A 25 -6.11 8.13 -17.57
CA GLN A 25 -6.93 9.34 -17.51
C GLN A 25 -7.14 9.76 -16.04
N SER A 26 -7.33 11.06 -15.82
CA SER A 26 -7.65 11.56 -14.48
C SER A 26 -8.95 10.91 -14.00
N GLY A 27 -9.00 10.47 -12.74
CA GLY A 27 -10.13 9.72 -12.18
C GLY A 27 -10.14 8.23 -12.55
N THR A 28 -9.17 7.72 -13.31
CA THR A 28 -9.05 6.28 -13.58
C THR A 28 -8.10 5.61 -12.59
N GLU A 29 -8.65 4.70 -11.81
CA GLU A 29 -7.91 3.74 -10.99
C GLU A 29 -7.56 2.50 -11.83
N ARG A 30 -6.46 1.84 -11.47
CA ARG A 30 -6.06 0.56 -12.06
C ARG A 30 -5.74 -0.43 -10.96
N TYR A 31 -6.29 -1.62 -11.12
CA TYR A 31 -6.08 -2.78 -10.27
C TYR A 31 -5.67 -3.97 -11.12
N ARG A 32 -5.18 -5.02 -10.46
CA ARG A 32 -4.78 -6.27 -11.10
C ARG A 32 -5.37 -7.46 -10.36
N VAL A 33 -5.89 -8.41 -11.13
CA VAL A 33 -6.23 -9.74 -10.63
C VAL A 33 -5.10 -10.66 -11.06
N THR A 34 -4.32 -11.15 -10.10
CA THR A 34 -3.23 -12.11 -10.38
C THR A 34 -3.80 -13.39 -10.97
N GLY A 35 -3.06 -14.05 -11.85
CA GLY A 35 -3.45 -15.34 -12.39
C GLY A 35 -3.65 -16.37 -11.28
N GLY A 36 -4.83 -16.98 -11.24
CA GLY A 36 -5.24 -17.84 -10.13
C GLY A 36 -5.63 -17.10 -8.84
N GLY A 37 -5.88 -15.80 -8.90
CA GLY A 37 -6.25 -14.93 -7.78
C GLY A 37 -7.61 -14.24 -7.97
N ALA A 38 -7.93 -13.32 -7.05
CA ALA A 38 -9.16 -12.54 -7.06
C ALA A 38 -8.94 -11.11 -6.53
N LEU A 39 -9.79 -10.18 -6.97
CA LEU A 39 -9.86 -8.79 -6.54
C LEU A 39 -11.28 -8.50 -6.05
N THR A 40 -11.42 -7.85 -4.89
CA THR A 40 -12.70 -7.33 -4.39
C THR A 40 -12.60 -5.81 -4.36
N VAL A 41 -13.52 -5.10 -5.01
CA VAL A 41 -13.48 -3.64 -5.08
C VAL A 41 -14.90 -3.05 -5.07
N ALA A 42 -15.08 -1.93 -4.38
CA ALA A 42 -16.33 -1.19 -4.39
C ALA A 42 -16.50 -0.39 -5.70
N VAL A 43 -17.74 -0.32 -6.19
CA VAL A 43 -18.14 0.50 -7.34
C VAL A 43 -19.28 1.41 -6.92
N GLU A 44 -19.28 2.63 -7.47
CA GLU A 44 -20.34 3.61 -7.25
C GLU A 44 -21.12 3.83 -8.55
N ALA A 45 -22.39 4.21 -8.42
CA ALA A 45 -23.24 4.53 -9.55
C ALA A 45 -22.59 5.63 -10.41
N GLY A 46 -22.43 5.33 -11.69
CA GLY A 46 -21.73 6.17 -12.68
C GLY A 46 -20.29 5.75 -12.97
N ASP A 47 -19.68 4.87 -12.15
CA ASP A 47 -18.35 4.35 -12.43
C ASP A 47 -18.33 3.52 -13.72
N ARG A 48 -17.21 3.56 -14.44
CA ARG A 48 -16.99 2.73 -15.63
C ARG A 48 -15.84 1.75 -15.39
N LEU A 49 -16.16 0.47 -15.42
CA LEU A 49 -15.24 -0.65 -15.23
C LEU A 49 -14.77 -1.17 -16.60
N SER A 50 -13.46 -1.39 -16.77
CA SER A 50 -12.89 -2.09 -17.91
C SER A 50 -12.06 -3.28 -17.42
N LEU A 51 -12.36 -4.47 -17.93
CA LEU A 51 -11.59 -5.69 -17.73
C LEU A 51 -10.75 -5.92 -18.98
N ILE A 52 -9.47 -6.19 -18.83
CA ILE A 52 -8.53 -6.36 -19.94
C ILE A 52 -7.74 -7.65 -19.72
N ASP A 53 -7.83 -8.58 -20.66
CA ASP A 53 -6.95 -9.74 -20.74
C ASP A 53 -5.62 -9.29 -21.35
N VAL A 54 -4.61 -9.09 -20.51
CA VAL A 54 -3.36 -8.43 -20.91
C VAL A 54 -2.54 -9.31 -21.87
N GLU A 55 -2.52 -10.62 -21.63
CA GLU A 55 -1.69 -11.58 -22.34
C GLU A 55 -2.47 -12.46 -23.35
N GLY A 56 -3.80 -12.51 -23.24
CA GLY A 56 -4.66 -13.39 -24.02
C GLY A 56 -4.82 -14.75 -23.37
N GLY A 57 -5.89 -15.46 -23.71
CA GLY A 57 -6.18 -16.81 -23.22
C GLY A 57 -6.62 -16.92 -21.75
N GLN A 58 -6.74 -15.81 -21.00
CA GLN A 58 -7.07 -15.83 -19.58
C GLN A 58 -8.54 -15.53 -19.33
N GLY A 59 -9.29 -16.55 -18.93
CA GLY A 59 -10.67 -16.38 -18.49
C GLY A 59 -10.78 -15.47 -17.26
N CYS A 60 -11.88 -14.74 -17.18
CA CYS A 60 -12.22 -13.84 -16.08
C CYS A 60 -13.66 -14.12 -15.64
N GLU A 61 -13.89 -14.28 -14.33
CA GLU A 61 -15.24 -14.38 -13.76
C GLU A 61 -15.50 -13.19 -12.83
N LEU A 62 -16.66 -12.56 -12.95
CA LEU A 62 -17.07 -11.43 -12.13
C LEU A 62 -18.37 -11.75 -11.42
N VAL A 63 -18.45 -11.44 -10.13
CA VAL A 63 -19.70 -11.38 -9.35
C VAL A 63 -19.89 -9.97 -8.83
N ALA A 64 -21.12 -9.45 -8.89
CA ALA A 64 -21.50 -8.20 -8.27
C ALA A 64 -22.44 -8.44 -7.08
N PHE A 65 -22.26 -7.66 -6.03
CA PHE A 65 -23.03 -7.68 -4.80
C PHE A 65 -23.60 -6.29 -4.52
N GLY A 66 -24.84 -6.23 -4.05
CA GLY A 66 -25.39 -5.01 -3.47
C GLY A 66 -24.69 -4.63 -2.17
N ARG A 67 -25.03 -3.45 -1.63
CA ARG A 67 -24.51 -2.98 -0.32
C ARG A 67 -24.82 -3.92 0.85
N ASP A 68 -25.83 -4.77 0.71
CA ASP A 68 -26.23 -5.80 1.68
C ASP A 68 -25.55 -7.16 1.45
N TRP A 69 -24.56 -7.21 0.55
CA TRP A 69 -23.85 -8.42 0.12
C TRP A 69 -24.73 -9.49 -0.52
N SER A 70 -25.93 -9.12 -0.99
CA SER A 70 -26.76 -9.97 -1.84
C SER A 70 -26.23 -9.96 -3.28
N PRO A 71 -26.16 -11.10 -3.98
CA PRO A 71 -25.73 -11.15 -5.38
C PRO A 71 -26.68 -10.35 -6.28
N ASN A 72 -26.15 -9.31 -6.95
CA ASN A 72 -26.92 -8.45 -7.84
C ASN A 72 -26.11 -8.11 -9.11
N PRO A 73 -26.23 -8.90 -10.19
CA PRO A 73 -25.51 -8.63 -11.44
C PRO A 73 -25.99 -7.38 -12.18
N GLU A 74 -27.18 -6.84 -11.86
CA GLU A 74 -27.74 -5.66 -12.53
C GLU A 74 -26.94 -4.38 -12.24
N ILE A 75 -26.17 -4.37 -11.15
CA ILE A 75 -25.28 -3.27 -10.75
C ILE A 75 -24.36 -2.83 -11.88
N LEU A 76 -23.85 -3.77 -12.69
CA LEU A 76 -22.91 -3.46 -13.78
C LEU A 76 -23.56 -3.50 -15.18
N GLY A 77 -24.89 -3.67 -15.26
CA GLY A 77 -25.58 -3.93 -16.54
C GLY A 77 -25.03 -5.17 -17.27
N ALA A 78 -24.25 -6.01 -16.58
CA ALA A 78 -23.56 -7.14 -17.17
C ALA A 78 -24.61 -8.15 -17.64
N THR A 79 -24.64 -8.41 -18.95
CA THR A 79 -25.49 -9.48 -19.46
C THR A 79 -24.93 -10.78 -18.91
N VAL A 80 -25.66 -11.44 -18.02
CA VAL A 80 -25.35 -12.79 -17.52
C VAL A 80 -25.60 -13.75 -18.69
N SER A 81 -24.72 -13.77 -19.68
CA SER A 81 -24.84 -14.61 -20.87
C SER A 81 -23.62 -15.52 -21.00
N GLY A 82 -23.84 -16.81 -20.72
CA GLY A 82 -22.86 -17.88 -20.77
C GLY A 82 -23.32 -19.07 -19.92
N THR A 83 -22.80 -20.28 -20.18
CA THR A 83 -23.23 -21.58 -19.63
C THR A 83 -23.08 -21.77 -18.10
N SER A 84 -22.72 -20.73 -17.35
CA SER A 84 -22.29 -20.75 -15.93
C SER A 84 -23.09 -19.82 -15.00
N GLY A 85 -24.28 -19.33 -15.40
CA GLY A 85 -25.04 -18.28 -14.71
C GLY A 85 -25.45 -18.50 -13.23
N ASN A 86 -25.13 -19.65 -12.64
CA ASN A 86 -25.38 -19.96 -11.22
C ASN A 86 -24.14 -19.81 -10.32
N GLY A 87 -22.98 -19.38 -10.84
CA GLY A 87 -21.77 -19.17 -10.03
C GLY A 87 -21.07 -20.43 -9.54
N ASP A 88 -21.30 -21.59 -10.19
CA ASP A 88 -20.69 -22.87 -9.77
C ASP A 88 -19.17 -22.90 -9.95
N SER A 89 -18.65 -22.24 -10.99
CA SER A 89 -17.21 -22.19 -11.28
C SER A 89 -16.46 -21.38 -10.23
N ILE A 90 -16.88 -20.15 -9.95
CA ILE A 90 -16.34 -19.35 -8.85
C ILE A 90 -16.50 -20.03 -7.48
N ARG A 91 -17.63 -20.69 -7.18
CA ARG A 91 -17.79 -21.47 -5.93
C ARG A 91 -16.76 -22.59 -5.82
N ASN A 92 -16.58 -23.35 -6.90
CA ASN A 92 -15.57 -24.40 -6.95
C ASN A 92 -14.19 -23.79 -6.72
N TRP A 93 -13.84 -22.74 -7.46
CA TRP A 93 -12.56 -22.04 -7.32
C TRP A 93 -12.31 -21.55 -5.89
N LEU A 94 -13.30 -20.93 -5.24
CA LEU A 94 -13.26 -20.46 -3.85
C LEU A 94 -12.96 -21.60 -2.84
N SER A 95 -13.23 -22.85 -3.18
CA SER A 95 -12.97 -24.01 -2.31
C SER A 95 -11.60 -24.67 -2.52
N ARG A 96 -10.88 -24.36 -3.62
CA ARG A 96 -9.70 -25.13 -4.08
C ARG A 96 -8.48 -24.98 -3.18
N THR A 97 -7.97 -23.78 -3.01
CA THR A 97 -6.71 -23.51 -2.28
C THR A 97 -6.99 -22.94 -0.88
N PRO A 98 -6.03 -22.98 0.06
CA PRO A 98 -6.16 -22.31 1.35
C PRO A 98 -6.49 -20.81 1.23
N ASP A 99 -5.83 -20.11 0.30
CA ASP A 99 -6.03 -18.67 0.08
C ASP A 99 -7.45 -18.37 -0.45
N ASN A 100 -7.93 -19.19 -1.39
CA ASN A 100 -9.27 -19.06 -1.95
C ASN A 100 -10.34 -19.29 -0.87
N ARG A 101 -10.11 -20.27 0.03
CA ARG A 101 -11.01 -20.52 1.17
C ARG A 101 -10.98 -19.39 2.20
N SER A 102 -9.82 -18.76 2.39
CA SER A 102 -9.69 -17.58 3.26
C SER A 102 -10.51 -16.40 2.70
N LEU A 103 -10.43 -16.15 1.38
CA LEU A 103 -11.30 -15.17 0.72
C LEU A 103 -12.78 -15.52 0.88
N ALA A 104 -13.17 -16.79 0.67
CA ALA A 104 -14.55 -17.23 0.86
C ALA A 104 -15.04 -16.99 2.29
N ALA A 105 -14.20 -17.25 3.30
CA ALA A 105 -14.50 -16.99 4.69
C ALA A 105 -14.68 -15.50 4.98
N ARG A 106 -13.81 -14.63 4.42
CA ARG A 106 -13.94 -13.17 4.53
C ARG A 106 -15.23 -12.67 3.89
N LEU A 107 -15.53 -13.07 2.66
CA LEU A 107 -16.77 -12.70 1.97
C LEU A 107 -18.01 -13.16 2.76
N THR A 108 -17.98 -14.38 3.30
CA THR A 108 -19.07 -14.89 4.15
C THR A 108 -19.19 -14.09 5.46
N GLY A 109 -18.07 -13.71 6.07
CA GLY A 109 -18.03 -12.87 7.26
C GLY A 109 -18.59 -11.46 7.02
N LEU A 110 -18.47 -10.95 5.79
CA LEU A 110 -19.10 -9.71 5.35
C LEU A 110 -20.59 -9.86 5.00
N GLY A 111 -21.12 -11.10 4.97
CA GLY A 111 -22.52 -11.39 4.69
C GLY A 111 -22.82 -11.86 3.27
N ALA A 112 -21.80 -12.12 2.44
CA ALA A 112 -21.99 -12.56 1.06
C ALA A 112 -22.68 -13.92 0.97
N ALA A 113 -23.81 -13.97 0.25
CA ALA A 113 -24.54 -15.21 -0.01
C ALA A 113 -23.86 -16.02 -1.14
N LEU A 114 -22.77 -16.72 -0.80
CA LEU A 114 -21.96 -17.50 -1.75
C LEU A 114 -22.73 -18.70 -2.37
N ASP A 115 -23.81 -19.16 -1.75
CA ASP A 115 -24.70 -20.22 -2.25
C ASP A 115 -25.60 -19.77 -3.41
N LYS A 116 -25.81 -18.46 -3.57
CA LYS A 116 -26.73 -17.87 -4.56
C LYS A 116 -26.03 -17.01 -5.61
N LEU A 117 -24.71 -17.18 -5.76
CA LEU A 117 -23.92 -16.38 -6.69
C LEU A 117 -24.48 -16.41 -8.10
N ARG A 118 -24.37 -15.27 -8.77
CA ARG A 118 -24.55 -15.14 -10.21
C ARG A 118 -23.30 -14.48 -10.75
N SER A 119 -22.54 -15.20 -11.58
CA SER A 119 -21.33 -14.67 -12.19
C SER A 119 -21.53 -14.39 -13.67
N ALA A 120 -20.84 -13.36 -14.16
CA ALA A 120 -20.58 -13.15 -15.57
C ALA A 120 -19.17 -13.68 -15.89
N THR A 121 -19.02 -14.36 -17.02
CA THR A 121 -17.73 -14.87 -17.49
C THR A 121 -17.31 -14.08 -18.72
N PHE A 122 -16.05 -13.65 -18.74
CA PHE A 122 -15.43 -12.89 -19.82
C PHE A 122 -14.14 -13.60 -20.24
N PHE A 123 -13.77 -13.45 -21.52
CA PHE A 123 -12.60 -14.07 -22.12
C PHE A 123 -12.60 -15.61 -22.05
N GLY A 124 -11.60 -16.23 -22.65
CA GLY A 124 -11.48 -17.68 -22.70
C GLY A 124 -10.16 -18.11 -23.34
N PRO A 125 -9.94 -19.40 -23.59
CA PRO A 125 -8.68 -19.89 -24.17
C PRO A 125 -8.31 -19.27 -25.52
N ASP A 126 -9.30 -18.75 -26.24
CA ASP A 126 -9.14 -18.14 -27.56
C ASP A 126 -9.13 -16.60 -27.53
N SER A 127 -9.14 -15.96 -26.35
CA SER A 127 -9.10 -14.49 -26.26
C SER A 127 -7.77 -13.92 -26.75
N GLU A 128 -7.84 -12.80 -27.46
CA GLU A 128 -6.64 -12.11 -27.97
C GLU A 128 -5.96 -11.28 -26.87
N ALA A 129 -4.65 -11.11 -26.96
CA ALA A 129 -3.92 -10.23 -26.06
C ALA A 129 -4.42 -8.78 -26.18
N GLY A 130 -4.79 -8.18 -25.06
CA GLY A 130 -5.39 -6.84 -24.97
C GLY A 130 -6.91 -6.81 -25.23
N GLU A 131 -7.56 -7.97 -25.37
CA GLU A 131 -9.02 -8.03 -25.44
C GLU A 131 -9.62 -7.42 -24.17
N ASN A 132 -10.65 -6.59 -24.34
CA ASN A 132 -11.23 -5.84 -23.23
C ASN A 132 -12.75 -5.80 -23.29
N VAL A 133 -13.37 -5.75 -22.11
CA VAL A 133 -14.80 -5.58 -21.91
C VAL A 133 -15.02 -4.38 -21.00
N THR A 134 -15.99 -3.54 -21.33
CA THR A 134 -16.37 -2.38 -20.51
C THR A 134 -17.79 -2.57 -19.97
N LEU A 135 -17.98 -2.22 -18.70
CA LEU A 135 -19.24 -2.30 -17.96
C LEU A 135 -19.46 -0.96 -17.25
N ASP A 136 -20.70 -0.47 -17.21
CA ASP A 136 -21.06 0.74 -16.49
C ASP A 136 -21.78 0.36 -15.19
N ALA A 137 -21.36 0.93 -14.07
CA ALA A 137 -22.02 0.75 -12.78
C ALA A 137 -23.27 1.64 -12.72
N HIS A 138 -24.45 1.04 -12.61
CA HIS A 138 -25.73 1.72 -12.51
C HIS A 138 -26.16 2.00 -11.07
N GLU A 139 -25.62 1.25 -10.12
CA GLU A 139 -25.89 1.35 -8.69
C GLU A 139 -24.59 1.18 -7.89
N ASP A 140 -24.63 1.57 -6.61
CA ASP A 140 -23.51 1.35 -5.70
C ASP A 140 -23.46 -0.13 -5.26
N GLY A 141 -22.26 -0.71 -5.24
CA GLY A 141 -22.08 -2.09 -4.87
C GLY A 141 -20.63 -2.51 -4.68
N VAL A 142 -20.42 -3.82 -4.59
CA VAL A 142 -19.10 -4.44 -4.49
C VAL A 142 -18.97 -5.50 -5.57
N ILE A 143 -17.85 -5.53 -6.26
CA ILE A 143 -17.57 -6.51 -7.30
C ILE A 143 -16.40 -7.39 -6.87
N VAL A 144 -16.50 -8.68 -7.17
CA VAL A 144 -15.44 -9.68 -6.98
C VAL A 144 -15.07 -10.22 -8.36
N ILE A 145 -13.84 -9.98 -8.77
CA ILE A 145 -13.29 -10.39 -10.06
C ILE A 145 -12.27 -11.50 -9.79
N VAL A 146 -12.35 -12.60 -10.52
CA VAL A 146 -11.50 -13.77 -10.37
C VAL A 146 -10.85 -14.08 -11.70
N ALA A 147 -9.54 -14.28 -11.70
CA ALA A 147 -8.80 -14.80 -12.85
C ALA A 147 -8.53 -16.29 -12.58
N PRO A 148 -9.46 -17.20 -12.89
CA PRO A 148 -9.30 -18.61 -12.57
C PRO A 148 -8.06 -19.19 -13.25
N GLY A 149 -7.33 -20.02 -12.51
CA GLY A 149 -6.11 -20.66 -12.97
C GLY A 149 -5.83 -21.95 -12.21
N ALA A 150 -5.09 -22.86 -12.86
CA ALA A 150 -4.54 -24.05 -12.23
C ALA A 150 -3.01 -24.03 -12.39
N PRO A 151 -2.25 -24.75 -11.52
CA PRO A 151 -0.82 -24.91 -11.72
C PRO A 151 -0.55 -25.47 -13.11
N MET A 152 0.20 -24.71 -13.92
CA MET A 152 0.62 -25.14 -15.25
C MET A 152 1.53 -26.35 -15.13
N ARG A 153 1.31 -27.37 -15.97
CA ARG A 153 2.28 -28.47 -16.04
C ARG A 153 3.56 -28.00 -16.71
N VAL A 154 4.68 -28.63 -16.36
CA VAL A 154 6.01 -28.22 -16.88
C VAL A 154 6.11 -28.36 -18.41
N ASP A 155 5.30 -29.24 -19.02
CA ASP A 155 5.22 -29.46 -20.46
C ASP A 155 4.22 -28.54 -21.19
N GLU A 156 3.45 -27.73 -20.46
CA GLU A 156 2.46 -26.81 -21.03
C GLU A 156 3.01 -25.38 -21.10
N GLN A 157 2.29 -24.50 -21.82
CA GLN A 157 2.65 -23.09 -22.07
C GLN A 157 1.43 -22.18 -21.87
N ASN A 158 0.60 -22.49 -20.89
CA ASN A 158 -0.64 -21.79 -20.56
C ASN A 158 -0.68 -21.42 -19.06
N PRO A 159 0.33 -20.68 -18.56
CA PRO A 159 0.29 -20.24 -17.17
C PRO A 159 -0.93 -19.33 -16.97
N PRO A 160 -1.60 -19.37 -15.81
CA PRO A 160 -2.57 -18.33 -15.48
C PRO A 160 -1.91 -16.96 -15.53
N THR A 161 -2.48 -16.03 -16.28
CA THR A 161 -1.99 -14.66 -16.46
C THR A 161 -2.91 -13.66 -15.75
N GLU A 162 -2.52 -12.38 -15.73
CA GLU A 162 -3.26 -11.34 -15.02
C GLU A 162 -4.42 -10.76 -15.84
N ILE A 163 -5.49 -10.39 -15.14
CA ILE A 163 -6.53 -9.50 -15.67
C ILE A 163 -6.30 -8.10 -15.13
N GLU A 164 -6.11 -7.13 -16.02
CA GLU A 164 -6.06 -5.72 -15.64
C GLU A 164 -7.48 -5.17 -15.51
N VAL A 165 -7.73 -4.44 -14.43
CA VAL A 165 -9.03 -3.87 -14.11
C VAL A 165 -8.86 -2.36 -14.02
N ARG A 166 -9.56 -1.60 -14.85
CA ARG A 166 -9.59 -0.13 -14.77
C ARG A 166 -10.95 0.34 -14.30
N ILE A 167 -10.99 1.24 -13.34
CA ILE A 167 -12.24 1.88 -12.91
C ILE A 167 -12.09 3.38 -13.12
N THR A 168 -12.83 3.92 -14.07
CA THR A 168 -12.98 5.38 -14.21
C THR A 168 -14.08 5.82 -13.26
N ARG A 169 -13.68 6.50 -12.18
CA ARG A 169 -14.58 6.93 -11.12
C ARG A 169 -15.42 8.11 -11.58
N ALA A 170 -16.72 8.08 -11.28
CA ALA A 170 -17.61 9.21 -11.53
C ALA A 170 -17.37 10.35 -10.53
N LYS A 171 -16.98 10.02 -9.29
CA LYS A 171 -16.63 10.99 -8.25
C LYS A 171 -15.10 11.09 -8.08
N PRO A 172 -14.56 12.31 -7.89
CA PRO A 172 -13.13 12.49 -7.64
C PRO A 172 -12.71 11.91 -6.29
N MET A 173 -11.43 11.56 -6.15
CA MET A 173 -10.87 10.92 -4.95
C MET A 173 -10.98 11.81 -3.69
N GLU A 174 -10.95 13.14 -3.86
CA GLU A 174 -11.14 14.12 -2.76
C GLU A 174 -12.51 14.02 -2.08
N GLU A 175 -13.51 13.45 -2.76
CA GLU A 175 -14.86 13.24 -2.23
C GLU A 175 -15.07 11.83 -1.66
N ARG A 176 -14.02 11.01 -1.61
CA ARG A 176 -14.08 9.60 -1.17
C ARG A 176 -13.21 9.39 0.06
N ASP A 177 -13.74 8.65 1.03
CA ASP A 177 -12.94 8.20 2.16
C ASP A 177 -11.85 7.25 1.64
N PRO A 178 -10.59 7.45 2.04
CA PRO A 178 -9.51 6.61 1.57
C PRO A 178 -9.70 5.17 2.09
N VAL A 179 -9.59 4.20 1.19
CA VAL A 179 -9.79 2.78 1.52
C VAL A 179 -8.48 2.21 2.06
N LEU A 180 -8.44 1.92 3.35
CA LEU A 180 -7.32 1.22 3.96
C LEU A 180 -7.20 -0.20 3.39
N PRO A 181 -5.97 -0.69 3.12
CA PRO A 181 -5.78 -2.09 2.76
C PRO A 181 -6.18 -2.99 3.94
N ASP A 182 -6.60 -4.22 3.62
CA ASP A 182 -6.86 -5.26 4.63
C ASP A 182 -5.63 -5.43 5.54
N PRO A 183 -5.83 -5.63 6.86
CA PRO A 183 -4.74 -5.98 7.76
C PRO A 183 -3.99 -7.24 7.31
N LEU A 184 -2.67 -7.27 7.51
CA LEU A 184 -1.85 -8.43 7.15
C LEU A 184 -2.13 -9.65 8.04
N ALA A 185 -2.63 -9.40 9.26
CA ALA A 185 -3.12 -10.34 10.25
C ALA A 185 -4.07 -9.60 11.21
N ASP A 186 -4.58 -10.24 12.26
CA ASP A 186 -5.40 -9.55 13.27
C ASP A 186 -4.56 -8.50 14.02
N PRO A 187 -4.86 -7.19 13.89
CA PRO A 187 -4.06 -6.15 14.52
C PRO A 187 -4.32 -6.08 16.02
N ARG A 188 -3.26 -5.84 16.80
CA ARG A 188 -3.33 -5.53 18.24
C ARG A 188 -3.67 -4.07 18.49
N LEU A 189 -3.09 -3.19 17.68
CA LEU A 189 -3.38 -1.77 17.59
C LEU A 189 -3.64 -1.47 16.11
N ASP A 190 -4.65 -0.64 15.84
CA ASP A 190 -5.00 -0.17 14.51
C ASP A 190 -5.53 1.27 14.67
N PHE A 191 -4.70 2.26 14.36
CA PHE A 191 -5.05 3.66 14.55
C PHE A 191 -4.46 4.54 13.45
N GLN A 192 -5.19 5.62 13.16
CA GLN A 192 -4.77 6.67 12.24
C GLN A 192 -3.98 7.74 13.00
N VAL A 193 -2.84 8.14 12.44
CA VAL A 193 -2.13 9.37 12.79
C VAL A 193 -2.65 10.45 11.85
N ASP A 194 -3.47 11.34 12.38
CA ASP A 194 -4.04 12.45 11.62
C ASP A 194 -2.93 13.32 11.01
N ARG A 195 -3.20 13.87 9.83
CA ARG A 195 -2.28 14.73 9.10
C ARG A 195 -1.70 15.80 10.00
N SER A 196 -0.40 16.03 9.85
CA SER A 196 0.32 17.04 10.64
C SER A 196 0.29 16.81 12.16
N THR A 197 0.07 15.57 12.62
CA THR A 197 0.16 15.18 14.03
C THR A 197 1.12 14.00 14.22
N ALA A 198 1.35 13.61 15.48
CA ALA A 198 2.07 12.40 15.83
C ALA A 198 1.37 11.66 16.96
N MET A 199 1.57 10.35 17.02
CA MET A 199 1.09 9.49 18.10
C MET A 199 2.21 8.58 18.59
N SER A 200 2.25 8.40 19.91
CA SER A 200 3.15 7.46 20.57
C SER A 200 2.41 6.18 20.96
N TYR A 201 3.13 5.07 20.96
CA TYR A 201 2.60 3.75 21.26
C TYR A 201 3.72 2.81 21.72
N GLU A 202 3.36 1.78 22.47
CA GLU A 202 4.29 0.75 22.94
C GLU A 202 4.17 -0.52 22.12
N VAL A 203 5.31 -1.16 21.85
CA VAL A 203 5.36 -2.52 21.31
C VAL A 203 6.33 -3.38 22.11
N LYS A 204 6.04 -4.68 22.16
CA LYS A 204 6.86 -5.68 22.83
C LYS A 204 7.86 -6.31 21.87
N ALA A 205 8.96 -6.83 22.42
CA ALA A 205 9.96 -7.54 21.65
C ALA A 205 9.32 -8.65 20.79
N GLY A 206 9.62 -8.63 19.50
CA GLY A 206 9.11 -9.55 18.50
C GLY A 206 7.81 -9.13 17.82
N GLU A 207 7.07 -8.15 18.35
CA GLU A 207 5.88 -7.60 17.68
C GLU A 207 6.26 -6.89 16.38
N PHE A 208 5.29 -6.78 15.47
CA PHE A 208 5.48 -6.07 14.21
C PHE A 208 4.78 -4.73 14.24
N ILE A 209 5.37 -3.74 13.56
CA ILE A 209 4.80 -2.40 13.35
C ILE A 209 4.63 -2.24 11.84
N GLN A 210 3.43 -1.93 11.37
CA GLN A 210 3.17 -1.56 10.00
C GLN A 210 2.82 -0.07 9.94
N ILE A 211 3.55 0.68 9.13
CA ILE A 211 3.26 2.09 8.82
C ILE A 211 2.81 2.15 7.37
N ILE A 212 1.60 2.65 7.12
CA ILE A 212 0.95 2.63 5.81
C ILE A 212 0.67 4.07 5.40
N ASP A 213 1.07 4.41 4.18
CA ASP A 213 0.64 5.62 3.50
C ASP A 213 -0.76 5.38 2.91
N ILE A 214 -1.77 6.04 3.48
CA ILE A 214 -3.18 5.76 3.17
C ILE A 214 -3.54 6.28 1.77
N GLN A 215 -3.11 7.50 1.44
CA GLN A 215 -3.50 8.21 0.23
C GLN A 215 -2.38 8.28 -0.81
N GLY A 216 -1.20 7.74 -0.49
CA GLY A 216 -0.02 7.90 -1.30
C GLY A 216 0.61 9.28 -1.08
N GLN A 217 1.88 9.36 -1.43
CA GLN A 217 2.68 10.58 -1.35
C GLN A 217 2.74 11.27 0.02
N GLN A 218 2.41 10.57 1.12
CA GLN A 218 2.58 11.07 2.47
C GLN A 218 3.82 10.49 3.12
N CYS A 219 4.71 11.36 3.57
CA CYS A 219 5.88 10.95 4.33
C CYS A 219 5.59 10.78 5.83
N SER A 220 6.36 9.90 6.47
CA SER A 220 6.20 9.62 7.89
C SER A 220 7.55 9.52 8.60
N ASP A 221 7.67 10.21 9.73
CA ASP A 221 8.84 10.14 10.59
C ASP A 221 8.59 9.14 11.72
N LEU A 222 9.54 8.23 11.96
CA LEU A 222 9.52 7.27 13.07
C LEU A 222 10.70 7.49 14.01
N GLN A 223 10.43 7.45 15.32
CA GLN A 223 11.44 7.31 16.37
C GLN A 223 11.05 6.18 17.33
N ALA A 224 12.04 5.47 17.87
CA ALA A 224 11.86 4.42 18.85
C ALA A 224 12.89 4.52 19.98
N PHE A 225 12.50 4.08 21.19
CA PHE A 225 13.30 4.08 22.41
C PHE A 225 13.13 2.76 23.13
N SER A 226 14.23 2.23 23.69
CA SER A 226 14.16 1.04 24.53
C SER A 226 13.44 1.34 25.86
N VAL A 227 12.37 0.59 26.17
CA VAL A 227 11.66 0.70 27.46
C VAL A 227 12.63 0.47 28.62
N ALA A 228 13.47 -0.57 28.52
CA ALA A 228 14.46 -0.88 29.55
C ALA A 228 15.55 0.20 29.71
N GLY A 229 15.77 1.01 28.67
CA GLY A 229 16.63 2.20 28.72
C GLY A 229 15.94 3.34 29.47
N LEU A 230 14.71 3.66 29.08
CA LEU A 230 13.89 4.69 29.72
C LEU A 230 13.67 4.42 31.21
N ASP A 231 13.42 3.17 31.61
CA ASP A 231 13.28 2.75 33.01
C ASP A 231 14.54 3.07 33.86
N LYS A 232 15.70 3.19 33.22
CA LYS A 232 16.98 3.54 33.84
C LYS A 232 17.36 5.00 33.66
N GLY A 233 16.49 5.82 33.07
CA GLY A 233 16.78 7.20 32.69
C GLY A 233 17.81 7.33 31.57
N ILE A 234 17.99 6.28 30.76
CA ILE A 234 18.91 6.25 29.63
C ILE A 234 18.11 6.49 28.35
N GLU A 235 18.13 7.72 27.88
CA GLU A 235 17.36 8.16 26.73
C GLU A 235 18.11 7.93 25.41
N ARG A 236 18.19 6.66 25.01
CA ARG A 236 18.79 6.21 23.75
C ARG A 236 17.70 5.91 22.75
N CYS A 237 17.68 6.71 21.68
CA CYS A 237 16.70 6.63 20.61
C CYS A 237 17.34 6.01 19.36
N LEU A 238 16.51 5.57 18.40
CA LEU A 238 16.99 5.19 17.07
C LEU A 238 17.86 6.33 16.49
N ASP A 239 19.11 5.98 16.19
CA ASP A 239 20.15 6.87 15.71
C ASP A 239 20.49 6.56 14.25
N ILE A 240 20.13 7.47 13.36
CA ILE A 240 20.37 7.38 11.92
C ILE A 240 21.86 7.42 11.54
N THR A 241 22.72 8.06 12.35
CA THR A 241 24.16 8.09 12.09
C THR A 241 24.76 6.72 12.37
N THR A 242 24.48 6.13 13.54
CA THR A 242 24.88 4.77 13.87
C THR A 242 24.31 3.78 12.87
N THR A 243 23.03 3.91 12.53
CA THR A 243 22.37 3.03 11.57
C THR A 243 23.04 3.09 10.20
N ARG A 244 23.24 4.28 9.62
CA ARG A 244 23.92 4.44 8.33
C ARG A 244 25.36 3.94 8.37
N SER A 245 26.09 4.17 9.47
CA SER A 245 27.45 3.68 9.64
C SER A 245 27.55 2.16 9.72
N LEU A 246 26.64 1.51 10.43
CA LEU A 246 26.64 0.04 10.59
C LEU A 246 26.08 -0.68 9.36
N MET A 247 25.03 -0.14 8.74
CA MET A 247 24.40 -0.72 7.55
C MET A 247 25.12 -0.36 6.26
N GLY A 248 25.93 0.70 6.26
CA GLY A 248 26.62 1.20 5.07
C GLY A 248 25.66 1.78 4.01
N MET A 249 24.43 2.14 4.39
CA MET A 249 23.36 2.55 3.48
C MET A 249 22.58 3.75 4.04
N GLY A 250 22.28 4.72 3.17
CA GLY A 250 21.39 5.85 3.49
C GLY A 250 19.89 5.51 3.41
N TYR A 251 19.55 4.41 2.73
CA TYR A 251 18.19 3.91 2.55
C TYR A 251 18.18 2.43 3.00
N PRO A 252 18.16 2.17 4.32
CA PRO A 252 18.05 0.81 4.84
C PRO A 252 16.72 0.17 4.42
N GLY A 253 16.72 -1.14 4.25
CA GLY A 253 15.59 -1.91 3.73
C GLY A 253 15.74 -3.41 4.04
N PRO A 254 14.75 -4.25 3.70
CA PRO A 254 14.73 -5.66 4.04
C PRO A 254 16.00 -6.42 3.62
N GLY A 255 16.43 -7.38 4.45
CA GLY A 255 17.60 -8.21 4.21
C GLY A 255 18.82 -7.81 5.05
N LEU A 256 20.02 -7.74 4.44
CA LEU A 256 21.28 -7.55 5.15
C LEU A 256 21.39 -6.20 5.87
N THR A 257 20.69 -5.18 5.37
CA THR A 257 20.75 -3.80 5.86
C THR A 257 19.44 -3.36 6.54
N ALA A 258 18.74 -4.32 7.16
CA ALA A 258 17.40 -4.12 7.69
C ALA A 258 17.33 -3.54 9.10
N LYS A 259 18.45 -3.49 9.84
CA LYS A 259 18.45 -3.14 11.27
C LYS A 259 18.72 -1.66 11.50
N TYR A 260 18.04 -1.11 12.50
CA TYR A 260 18.21 0.26 12.97
C TYR A 260 18.67 0.25 14.41
N TYR A 261 19.60 1.13 14.74
CA TYR A 261 20.39 1.07 15.96
C TYR A 261 20.27 2.36 16.76
N ASP A 262 20.47 2.28 18.07
CA ASP A 262 20.66 3.46 18.93
C ASP A 262 22.12 3.93 18.98
N GLN A 263 22.43 4.93 19.82
CA GLN A 263 23.80 5.44 19.97
C GLN A 263 24.77 4.43 20.60
N ASP A 264 24.27 3.41 21.31
CA ASP A 264 25.07 2.35 21.93
C ASP A 264 25.14 1.09 21.04
N MET A 265 24.80 1.24 19.76
CA MET A 265 24.78 0.19 18.74
C MET A 265 23.85 -0.99 19.10
N GLN A 266 22.84 -0.76 19.92
CA GLN A 266 21.81 -1.75 20.19
C GLN A 266 20.75 -1.70 19.08
N PRO A 267 20.42 -2.85 18.46
CA PRO A 267 19.41 -2.87 17.41
C PRO A 267 18.01 -2.75 18.04
N LEU A 268 17.22 -1.79 17.57
CA LEU A 268 15.88 -1.51 18.09
C LEU A 268 14.80 -2.15 17.22
N ILE A 269 14.88 -1.94 15.90
CA ILE A 269 13.90 -2.42 14.93
C ILE A 269 14.60 -3.04 13.71
N GLU A 270 13.87 -3.89 12.99
CA GLU A 270 14.31 -4.55 11.75
C GLU A 270 13.22 -4.46 10.67
N THR A 271 13.54 -4.02 9.46
CA THR A 271 12.60 -4.01 8.33
C THR A 271 12.41 -5.40 7.76
N ILE A 272 11.17 -5.88 7.76
CA ILE A 272 10.77 -7.19 7.25
C ILE A 272 10.19 -7.05 5.85
N GLN A 273 9.26 -6.13 5.65
CA GLN A 273 8.68 -5.86 4.34
C GLN A 273 8.72 -4.37 4.04
N ASP A 274 8.91 -4.04 2.78
CA ASP A 274 8.86 -2.66 2.30
C ASP A 274 8.46 -2.69 0.84
N ASN A 275 7.31 -2.11 0.49
CA ASN A 275 6.82 -2.09 -0.88
C ASN A 275 7.07 -0.75 -1.64
N CYS A 276 7.68 0.23 -0.96
CA CYS A 276 8.04 1.53 -1.52
C CYS A 276 9.55 1.62 -1.81
N MET A 277 10.39 1.03 -0.95
CA MET A 277 11.86 0.95 -1.06
C MET A 277 12.55 2.33 -1.18
N ARG A 278 11.92 3.40 -0.68
CA ARG A 278 12.41 4.77 -0.80
C ARG A 278 12.19 5.55 0.50
N HIS A 279 13.18 5.47 1.38
CA HIS A 279 13.13 6.01 2.74
C HIS A 279 14.51 6.46 3.17
N ASP A 280 14.63 7.60 3.84
CA ASP A 280 15.93 8.11 4.24
C ASP A 280 16.24 7.91 5.73
N ALA A 281 17.50 7.55 5.99
CA ALA A 281 18.10 7.49 7.32
C ALA A 281 19.25 8.50 7.42
N PHE A 282 19.00 9.74 6.97
CA PHE A 282 20.01 10.81 7.07
C PHE A 282 19.44 12.21 7.28
N GLY A 283 18.19 12.47 6.93
CA GLY A 283 17.49 13.71 7.26
C GLY A 283 17.08 13.79 8.73
N LEU A 284 16.74 15.00 9.16
CA LEU A 284 16.04 15.22 10.43
C LEU A 284 14.54 15.29 10.14
N ALA A 285 13.72 14.92 11.12
CA ALA A 285 12.31 15.29 11.13
C ALA A 285 12.22 16.82 11.07
N CYS A 286 11.27 17.35 10.30
CA CYS A 286 11.18 18.80 10.13
C CYS A 286 10.99 19.50 11.49
N ALA A 287 11.52 20.72 11.60
CA ALA A 287 11.56 21.47 12.85
C ALA A 287 11.21 22.94 12.60
N ALA A 288 10.74 23.65 13.62
CA ALA A 288 10.40 25.07 13.52
C ALA A 288 11.50 25.91 12.85
N LYS A 289 12.77 25.60 13.15
CA LYS A 289 13.93 26.31 12.57
C LYS A 289 14.01 26.21 11.04
N TYR A 290 13.63 25.06 10.47
CA TYR A 290 13.66 24.85 9.03
C TYR A 290 12.67 25.79 8.32
N TYR A 291 11.44 25.82 8.81
CA TYR A 291 10.39 26.67 8.25
C TYR A 291 10.66 28.16 8.46
N GLU A 292 11.18 28.56 9.62
CA GLU A 292 11.60 29.95 9.88
C GLU A 292 12.61 30.47 8.86
N GLU A 293 13.65 29.68 8.54
CA GLU A 293 14.69 30.06 7.57
C GLU A 293 14.16 30.11 6.12
N LEU A 294 13.13 29.31 5.82
CA LEU A 294 12.44 29.35 4.54
C LEU A 294 11.36 30.45 4.44
N GLY A 295 11.12 31.20 5.52
CA GLY A 295 10.17 32.31 5.54
C GLY A 295 8.76 31.95 5.98
N TYR A 296 8.58 30.79 6.63
CA TYR A 296 7.30 30.27 7.13
C TYR A 296 7.31 30.12 8.68
N PRO A 297 7.44 31.22 9.46
CA PRO A 297 7.48 31.14 10.91
C PRO A 297 6.14 30.63 11.48
N GLY A 298 6.21 29.79 12.51
CA GLY A 298 5.02 29.23 13.18
C GLY A 298 4.35 28.07 12.44
N HIS A 299 4.96 27.59 11.35
CA HIS A 299 4.52 26.39 10.66
C HIS A 299 4.59 25.16 11.58
N LEU A 300 3.60 24.27 11.46
CA LEU A 300 3.63 22.98 12.17
C LEU A 300 4.88 22.19 11.78
N ASN A 301 5.37 21.31 12.66
CA ASN A 301 6.55 20.52 12.36
C ASN A 301 6.57 19.21 13.15
N CYS A 302 7.19 18.18 12.56
CA CYS A 302 7.27 16.85 13.12
C CYS A 302 8.03 16.79 14.45
N SER A 303 9.04 17.65 14.61
CA SER A 303 9.82 17.71 15.86
C SER A 303 8.97 18.15 17.06
N ASP A 304 8.13 19.17 16.88
CA ASP A 304 7.19 19.60 17.90
C ASP A 304 6.04 18.60 18.10
N ASN A 305 5.60 17.94 17.02
CA ASN A 305 4.62 16.85 17.10
C ASN A 305 5.15 15.68 17.94
N PHE A 306 6.42 15.30 17.76
CA PHE A 306 7.08 14.29 18.60
C PHE A 306 7.13 14.72 20.06
N ASN A 307 7.53 15.96 20.36
CA ASN A 307 7.56 16.48 21.73
C ASN A 307 6.16 16.40 22.38
N PHE A 308 5.11 16.72 21.63
CA PHE A 308 3.73 16.62 22.12
C PHE A 308 3.31 15.16 22.36
N ALA A 309 3.58 14.27 21.41
CA ALA A 309 3.19 12.86 21.49
C ALA A 309 3.97 12.07 22.55
N LEU A 310 5.20 12.49 22.87
CA LEU A 310 6.07 11.82 23.85
C LEU A 310 6.00 12.41 25.26
N LYS A 311 5.20 13.45 25.50
CA LYS A 311 5.15 14.20 26.78
C LYS A 311 4.88 13.36 28.04
N ASP A 312 4.21 12.20 27.87
CA ASP A 312 3.81 11.32 28.96
C ASP A 312 4.88 10.27 29.30
N TYR A 313 5.98 10.24 28.54
CA TYR A 313 7.16 9.39 28.76
C TYR A 313 8.31 10.19 29.39
N PRO A 314 9.28 9.53 30.06
CA PRO A 314 10.48 10.19 30.59
C PRO A 314 11.47 10.51 29.47
N ILE A 315 11.03 11.28 28.48
CA ILE A 315 11.77 11.68 27.29
C ILE A 315 11.79 13.20 27.23
N GLU A 316 12.99 13.79 27.20
CA GLU A 316 13.12 15.24 27.15
C GLU A 316 12.77 15.78 25.75
N PRO A 317 12.08 16.94 25.67
CA PRO A 317 11.76 17.55 24.39
C PRO A 317 13.03 18.03 23.67
N ARG A 318 13.05 17.86 22.33
CA ARG A 318 14.17 18.30 21.48
C ARG A 318 13.71 19.36 20.48
N ARG A 319 14.59 20.28 20.15
CA ARG A 319 14.35 21.32 19.12
C ARG A 319 14.32 20.76 17.69
N GLY A 320 14.89 19.57 17.50
CA GLY A 320 15.01 18.89 16.23
C GLY A 320 15.29 17.42 16.51
N TRP A 321 14.56 16.56 15.82
CA TRP A 321 14.67 15.12 15.99
C TRP A 321 15.35 14.50 14.78
N MET A 322 16.25 13.55 15.05
CA MET A 322 16.56 12.55 14.05
C MET A 322 15.37 11.58 13.95
N ALA A 323 15.11 11.06 12.77
CA ALA A 323 14.03 10.10 12.58
C ALA A 323 14.38 9.17 11.43
N MET A 324 13.78 7.98 11.45
CA MET A 324 13.69 7.21 10.22
C MET A 324 12.57 7.80 9.37
N ASN A 325 12.92 8.33 8.21
CA ASN A 325 12.03 9.11 7.36
C ASN A 325 11.45 8.19 6.28
N PHE A 326 10.30 7.58 6.57
CA PHE A 326 9.58 6.73 5.62
C PHE A 326 8.90 7.54 4.52
N PHE A 327 8.82 6.91 3.35
CA PHE A 327 8.35 7.38 2.05
C PHE A 327 9.06 8.60 1.44
N TYR A 328 9.96 9.27 2.18
CA TYR A 328 10.74 10.40 1.67
C TYR A 328 11.58 10.05 0.44
N ASN A 329 11.34 10.79 -0.66
CA ASN A 329 12.18 10.78 -1.86
C ASN A 329 13.25 11.87 -1.77
N THR A 330 14.13 11.75 -0.78
CA THR A 330 15.29 12.63 -0.61
C THR A 330 16.54 11.98 -1.18
N GLY A 331 17.59 12.76 -1.41
CA GLY A 331 18.88 12.21 -1.79
C GLY A 331 20.02 13.20 -1.72
N ILE A 332 21.23 12.67 -1.85
CA ILE A 332 22.45 13.45 -2.04
C ILE A 332 22.97 13.10 -3.43
N ASP A 333 23.05 14.10 -4.30
CA ASP A 333 23.51 13.92 -5.67
C ASP A 333 25.06 13.89 -5.78
N ASP A 334 25.58 13.79 -7.00
CA ASP A 334 27.02 13.78 -7.29
C ASP A 334 27.70 15.14 -7.03
N ALA A 335 26.92 16.22 -6.91
CA ALA A 335 27.38 17.53 -6.45
C ALA A 335 27.38 17.67 -4.92
N ASN A 336 26.98 16.63 -4.17
CA ASN A 336 26.77 16.63 -2.72
C ASN A 336 25.62 17.55 -2.27
N GLN A 337 24.67 17.85 -3.14
CA GLN A 337 23.47 18.59 -2.78
C GLN A 337 22.44 17.64 -2.17
N PHE A 338 21.95 18.01 -0.98
CA PHE A 338 20.75 17.41 -0.41
C PHE A 338 19.54 17.94 -1.17
N TYR A 339 18.80 17.05 -1.82
CA TYR A 339 17.58 17.37 -2.55
C TYR A 339 16.40 16.58 -1.98
N LEU A 340 15.21 17.08 -2.29
CA LEU A 340 13.94 16.50 -1.93
C LEU A 340 13.02 16.60 -3.15
N ASP A 341 12.27 15.54 -3.42
CA ASP A 341 11.35 15.43 -4.55
C ASP A 341 10.09 14.66 -4.11
N GLU A 342 9.09 14.57 -4.99
CA GLU A 342 7.82 13.92 -4.69
C GLU A 342 8.02 12.45 -4.28
N PRO A 343 7.38 11.97 -3.19
CA PRO A 343 7.48 10.59 -2.77
C PRO A 343 7.04 9.59 -3.83
N TRP A 344 7.60 8.39 -3.76
CA TRP A 344 7.23 7.29 -4.65
C TRP A 344 6.06 6.46 -4.13
N SER A 345 5.67 6.68 -2.88
CA SER A 345 4.59 5.94 -2.24
C SER A 345 3.26 6.17 -2.95
N ARG A 346 2.51 5.09 -3.11
CA ARG A 346 1.14 5.04 -3.63
C ARG A 346 0.18 4.67 -2.50
N PRO A 347 -1.13 4.92 -2.65
CA PRO A 347 -2.12 4.48 -1.66
C PRO A 347 -1.93 3.02 -1.27
N GLY A 348 -1.78 2.76 0.03
CA GLY A 348 -1.57 1.43 0.59
C GLY A 348 -0.12 0.94 0.57
N ASP A 349 0.84 1.71 0.06
CA ASP A 349 2.26 1.40 0.27
C ASP A 349 2.58 1.44 1.78
N TYR A 350 3.41 0.51 2.23
CA TYR A 350 3.72 0.31 3.64
C TYR A 350 5.14 -0.19 3.87
N VAL A 351 5.60 0.05 5.10
CA VAL A 351 6.75 -0.64 5.68
C VAL A 351 6.29 -1.50 6.86
N LEU A 352 6.81 -2.72 6.95
CA LEU A 352 6.59 -3.64 8.06
C LEU A 352 7.90 -3.87 8.79
N LEU A 353 7.92 -3.45 10.04
CA LEU A 353 9.07 -3.50 10.93
C LEU A 353 8.83 -4.55 12.01
N ARG A 354 9.89 -5.11 12.58
CA ARG A 354 9.86 -5.97 13.76
C ARG A 354 10.60 -5.29 14.90
N ALA A 355 9.98 -5.24 16.07
CA ALA A 355 10.62 -4.79 17.29
C ALA A 355 11.61 -5.85 17.80
N LEU A 356 12.85 -5.46 18.06
CA LEU A 356 13.90 -6.37 18.56
C LEU A 356 14.04 -6.34 20.09
N THR A 357 13.43 -5.36 20.73
CA THR A 357 13.28 -5.19 22.18
C THR A 357 11.91 -4.59 22.48
N ASP A 358 11.54 -4.44 23.74
CA ASP A 358 10.38 -3.62 24.15
C ASP A 358 10.68 -2.14 23.84
N LEU A 359 9.77 -1.48 23.13
CA LEU A 359 9.96 -0.13 22.62
C LEU A 359 8.78 0.80 22.97
N VAL A 360 9.12 2.06 23.24
CA VAL A 360 8.23 3.20 23.03
C VAL A 360 8.52 3.75 21.64
N CYS A 361 7.51 3.82 20.79
CA CYS A 361 7.59 4.35 19.44
C CYS A 361 6.78 5.65 19.32
N VAL A 362 7.16 6.51 18.38
CA VAL A 362 6.35 7.64 17.94
C VAL A 362 6.42 7.75 16.42
N THR A 363 5.25 7.91 15.82
CA THR A 363 5.09 8.07 14.37
C THR A 363 4.40 9.40 14.09
N SER A 364 4.94 10.18 13.17
CA SER A 364 4.35 11.45 12.70
C SER A 364 3.83 11.30 11.28
N SER A 365 2.67 11.90 10.99
CA SER A 365 2.31 12.28 9.63
C SER A 365 2.94 13.65 9.35
N CYS A 366 3.91 13.69 8.42
CA CYS A 366 4.62 14.92 8.10
C CYS A 366 3.69 16.03 7.59
N CYS A 367 3.87 17.23 8.15
CA CYS A 367 3.09 18.42 7.82
C CYS A 367 3.66 19.27 6.68
N CYS A 368 4.79 18.88 6.07
CA CYS A 368 5.47 19.74 5.09
C CYS A 368 4.61 19.92 3.82
N ASP A 369 4.22 21.16 3.53
CA ASP A 369 3.45 21.55 2.35
C ASP A 369 4.14 22.66 1.53
N ILE A 370 5.35 23.06 1.92
CA ILE A 370 6.12 24.14 1.28
C ILE A 370 7.13 23.64 0.24
N ASP A 371 7.26 22.33 0.10
CA ASP A 371 8.11 21.64 -0.86
C ASP A 371 7.47 20.32 -1.31
N ALA A 372 8.20 19.53 -2.10
CA ALA A 372 7.69 18.31 -2.69
C ALA A 372 7.48 17.14 -1.71
N ALA A 373 7.85 17.27 -0.41
CA ALA A 373 7.95 16.14 0.52
C ALA A 373 6.66 15.33 0.68
N ASN A 374 5.51 15.99 0.62
CA ASN A 374 4.20 15.34 0.69
C ASN A 374 3.36 15.62 -0.57
N ALA A 375 4.03 15.75 -1.73
CA ALA A 375 3.40 16.25 -2.96
C ALA A 375 2.54 17.50 -2.72
N TRP A 376 3.02 18.41 -1.85
CA TRP A 376 2.35 19.66 -1.47
C TRP A 376 1.00 19.51 -0.73
N ASN A 377 0.60 18.29 -0.36
CA ASN A 377 -0.69 18.02 0.28
C ASN A 377 -0.56 16.97 1.41
N PRO A 378 -0.33 17.40 2.67
CA PRO A 378 -0.28 16.50 3.80
C PRO A 378 -1.59 15.72 4.03
N THR A 379 -1.47 14.40 4.13
CA THR A 379 -2.54 13.44 4.41
C THR A 379 -2.22 12.55 5.63
N ASP A 380 -3.12 11.62 5.95
CA ASP A 380 -3.03 10.80 7.17
C ASP A 380 -2.12 9.58 6.98
N ILE A 381 -1.57 9.05 8.08
CA ILE A 381 -0.78 7.80 8.11
C ILE A 381 -1.52 6.76 8.96
N GLN A 382 -1.57 5.50 8.52
CA GLN A 382 -2.09 4.42 9.35
C GLN A 382 -0.96 3.67 10.05
N VAL A 383 -1.15 3.36 11.32
CA VAL A 383 -0.25 2.48 12.08
C VAL A 383 -1.02 1.26 12.56
N ARG A 384 -0.45 0.08 12.30
CA ARG A 384 -0.92 -1.21 12.84
C ARG A 384 0.20 -1.91 13.59
N THR A 385 -0.15 -2.69 14.60
CA THR A 385 0.80 -3.60 15.25
C THR A 385 0.29 -5.03 15.25
N TYR A 386 1.19 -5.99 15.06
CA TYR A 386 0.83 -7.41 15.01
C TYR A 386 1.55 -8.23 16.08
N SER A 387 0.93 -9.35 16.45
CA SER A 387 1.44 -10.29 17.44
C SER A 387 2.82 -10.86 17.05
N PRO A 388 3.70 -11.16 18.02
CA PRO A 388 4.96 -11.85 17.72
C PRO A 388 4.77 -13.31 17.29
N GLN A 389 3.55 -13.85 17.40
CA GLN A 389 3.20 -15.16 16.86
C GLN A 389 2.95 -15.14 15.35
N GLU A 390 2.74 -13.96 14.75
CA GLU A 390 2.60 -13.84 13.31
C GLU A 390 3.93 -14.11 12.59
N SER A 391 3.83 -14.66 11.38
CA SER A 391 4.99 -14.99 10.57
C SER A 391 4.90 -14.27 9.23
N PHE A 392 5.48 -13.07 9.18
CA PHE A 392 5.64 -12.33 7.93
C PHE A 392 6.97 -12.66 7.28
N ARG A 393 6.93 -12.95 5.98
CA ARG A 393 8.14 -13.23 5.19
C ARG A 393 8.88 -11.95 4.90
N THR A 394 10.20 -12.00 4.93
CA THR A 394 11.03 -10.91 4.44
C THR A 394 10.83 -10.76 2.93
N SER A 395 10.48 -9.56 2.47
CA SER A 395 10.25 -9.30 1.06
C SER A 395 10.44 -7.82 0.72
N ILE A 396 10.91 -7.57 -0.49
CA ILE A 396 11.01 -6.22 -1.05
C ILE A 396 9.96 -6.03 -2.14
N GLY A 397 9.36 -4.86 -2.20
CA GLY A 397 8.51 -4.47 -3.31
C GLY A 397 9.36 -4.04 -4.48
N TYR A 398 8.92 -4.42 -5.67
CA TYR A 398 9.47 -3.93 -6.91
C TYR A 398 8.34 -3.67 -7.89
N ARG A 399 8.56 -2.69 -8.77
CA ARG A 399 7.65 -2.39 -9.87
C ARG A 399 8.34 -2.83 -11.16
N LYS A 400 7.75 -3.80 -11.87
CA LYS A 400 8.30 -4.34 -13.13
C LYS A 400 8.44 -3.25 -14.21
N ARG A 401 7.57 -2.24 -14.17
CA ARG A 401 7.53 -1.07 -15.05
C ARG A 401 7.23 0.17 -14.20
N PRO A 402 7.60 1.38 -14.63
CA PRO A 402 7.35 2.61 -13.87
C PRO A 402 5.88 2.79 -13.49
N ASP A 403 4.97 2.41 -14.39
CA ASP A 403 3.55 2.50 -14.15
C ASP A 403 3.04 1.33 -13.30
N ALA A 404 3.66 0.15 -13.31
CA ALA A 404 3.18 -1.07 -12.65
C ALA A 404 3.00 -0.95 -11.13
N ASP A 405 2.08 -1.73 -10.58
CA ASP A 405 1.83 -1.80 -9.13
C ASP A 405 2.99 -2.52 -8.42
N ALA A 406 3.13 -2.27 -7.12
CA ALA A 406 4.14 -2.94 -6.30
C ALA A 406 3.87 -4.45 -6.26
N ALA A 407 4.87 -5.26 -6.62
CA ALA A 407 4.85 -6.69 -6.35
C ALA A 407 5.91 -7.02 -5.31
N MET A 408 5.56 -7.81 -4.30
CA MET A 408 6.54 -8.31 -3.35
C MET A 408 7.37 -9.43 -3.99
N THR A 409 8.66 -9.50 -3.66
CA THR A 409 9.50 -10.64 -4.05
C THR A 409 8.97 -11.94 -3.47
N THR A 410 9.05 -13.00 -4.26
CA THR A 410 8.68 -14.36 -3.87
C THR A 410 9.91 -15.26 -3.74
N GLU A 411 9.76 -16.33 -2.98
CA GLU A 411 10.78 -17.37 -2.90
C GLU A 411 10.98 -18.02 -4.26
N THR A 412 12.24 -18.23 -4.65
CA THR A 412 12.55 -19.00 -5.86
C THR A 412 12.15 -20.46 -5.67
N GLY A 413 11.95 -21.20 -6.77
CA GLY A 413 11.68 -22.65 -6.70
C GLY A 413 12.80 -23.47 -6.03
N PHE A 414 13.98 -22.88 -5.80
CA PHE A 414 15.11 -23.49 -5.10
C PHE A 414 15.21 -23.11 -3.63
N HIS A 415 14.38 -22.15 -3.17
CA HIS A 415 14.51 -21.54 -1.85
C HIS A 415 14.55 -22.57 -0.72
N SER A 416 13.63 -23.55 -0.73
CA SER A 416 13.54 -24.60 0.31
C SER A 416 14.83 -25.41 0.49
N ARG A 417 15.66 -25.52 -0.56
CA ARG A 417 16.96 -26.19 -0.50
C ARG A 417 18.07 -25.25 -0.09
N THR A 418 18.04 -24.01 -0.55
CA THR A 418 19.09 -23.03 -0.25
C THR A 418 18.97 -22.46 1.16
N SER A 419 17.74 -22.24 1.66
CA SER A 419 17.52 -21.72 3.01
C SER A 419 17.91 -22.71 4.09
N ALA A 420 17.91 -24.02 3.83
CA ALA A 420 18.43 -25.01 4.76
C ALA A 420 19.96 -24.95 4.96
N LEU A 421 20.68 -24.19 4.12
CA LEU A 421 22.13 -24.05 4.17
C LEU A 421 22.58 -22.79 4.94
N THR A 422 21.63 -21.92 5.32
CA THR A 422 21.84 -20.60 5.94
C THR A 422 21.01 -20.50 7.19
#